data_AF-A0A7C6BD10-F1
#
_entry.id   AF-A0A7C6BD10-F1
#
_cell.length_a   1.000
_cell.length_b   1.000
_cell.length_c   1.000
_cell.angle_alpha   90.00
_cell.angle_beta   90.00
_cell.angle_gamma   90.00
#
_symmetry.space_group_name_H-M   'P 1'
#
loop_
_entity.id
_entity.type
_entity.pdbx_description
1 polymer ?
#
loop_
_entity_poly.entity_id
_entity_poly.type
_entity_poly.pdbx_seq_one_letter_code
_entity_poly.pdbx_strand_id
1 'polypeptide(L)'
;NCNIIISHHPIIFKGIKKIDHRSQIGKILTKAIKNDIVLYAAHTNIDNAINGVNGILAEKIGLVNLRPLNKGSYLDNENFLGSGAIGELEKPMEKVAFFQHLKETLGLSQITYNSKEQDQIKTIAICGGSGSFLIPDAIRSSVDIFITGEIKYHELLDNDKSILLAEIGHYESEQFIKERIIAILSEKFCNFVPLISDDFTNRVKYF
;
A
#
# COMPACT_ATOMS: atom_id res chain seq x y z
N ASN A 1 -14.83 11.69 22.19
CA ASN A 1 -13.65 11.32 22.99
C ASN A 1 -13.15 9.95 22.55
N CYS A 2 -11.93 9.86 22.02
CA CYS A 2 -11.29 8.60 21.64
C CYS A 2 -10.15 8.30 22.61
N ASN A 3 -10.06 7.06 23.09
CA ASN A 3 -9.01 6.58 24.00
C ASN A 3 -8.02 5.60 23.32
N ILE A 4 -8.20 5.34 22.03
CA ILE A 4 -7.28 4.55 21.20
C ILE A 4 -7.13 5.19 19.82
N ILE A 5 -5.91 5.19 19.31
CA ILE A 5 -5.56 5.57 17.95
C ILE A 5 -4.91 4.36 17.30
N ILE A 6 -5.50 3.89 16.21
CA ILE A 6 -4.96 2.84 15.35
C ILE A 6 -4.33 3.52 14.14
N SER A 7 -3.03 3.31 13.92
CA SER A 7 -2.31 3.83 12.76
C SER A 7 -1.76 2.69 11.90
N HIS A 8 -1.63 2.94 10.60
CA HIS A 8 -0.92 2.04 9.71
C HIS A 8 0.60 2.12 9.97
N HIS A 9 1.15 3.33 9.81
CA HIS A 9 2.55 3.60 10.13
C HIS A 9 2.80 3.70 11.64
N PRO A 10 3.83 3.01 12.17
CA PRO A 10 4.16 3.10 13.58
C PRO A 10 4.81 4.45 13.89
N ILE A 11 4.29 5.12 14.92
CA ILE A 11 4.87 6.40 15.39
C ILE A 11 6.29 6.21 15.96
N ILE A 12 6.55 5.03 16.54
CA ILE A 12 7.86 4.61 17.02
C ILE A 12 8.44 3.60 16.01
N PHE A 13 9.11 4.09 14.98
CA PHE A 13 9.72 3.24 13.94
C PHE A 13 11.10 2.69 14.36
N LYS A 14 11.86 3.45 15.15
CA LYS A 14 13.16 3.05 15.71
C LYS A 14 13.11 3.18 17.23
N GLY A 15 13.89 2.37 17.93
CA GLY A 15 13.99 2.41 19.38
C GLY A 15 14.27 3.82 19.91
N ILE A 16 13.43 4.30 20.81
CA ILE A 16 13.55 5.64 21.40
C ILE A 16 14.54 5.58 22.56
N LYS A 17 15.59 6.38 22.48
CA LYS A 17 16.60 6.49 23.56
C LYS A 17 16.24 7.53 24.63
N LYS A 18 15.37 8.49 24.30
CA LYS A 18 14.89 9.56 25.18
C LYS A 18 13.57 10.15 24.67
N ILE A 19 12.70 10.59 25.58
CA ILE A 19 11.48 11.35 25.23
C ILE A 19 11.80 12.84 25.40
N ASP A 20 11.87 13.59 24.29
CA ASP A 20 12.15 15.03 24.27
C ASP A 20 10.92 15.80 23.80
N HIS A 21 10.37 16.68 24.66
CA HIS A 21 9.20 17.50 24.37
C HIS A 21 9.38 18.52 23.23
N ARG A 22 10.60 18.71 22.73
CA ARG A 22 10.87 19.54 21.55
C ARG A 22 10.65 18.77 20.25
N SER A 23 10.81 17.45 20.26
CA SER A 23 10.59 16.59 19.11
C SER A 23 9.10 16.32 18.85
N GLN A 24 8.70 16.18 17.59
CA GLN A 24 7.31 15.87 17.23
C GLN A 24 6.83 14.56 17.86
N ILE A 25 7.64 13.50 17.77
CA ILE A 25 7.34 12.20 18.37
C ILE A 25 7.19 12.35 19.90
N GLY A 26 8.14 13.01 20.57
CA GLY A 26 8.06 13.22 22.02
C GLY A 26 6.82 14.02 22.45
N LYS A 27 6.41 15.04 21.68
CA LYS A 27 5.16 15.77 21.92
C LYS A 27 3.93 14.85 21.81
N ILE A 28 3.86 14.02 20.77
CA ILE A 28 2.74 13.11 20.57
C ILE A 28 2.68 12.08 21.70
N LEU A 29 3.81 11.45 22.06
CA LEU A 29 3.88 10.48 23.16
C LEU A 29 3.48 11.11 24.49
N THR A 30 3.98 12.33 24.77
CA THR A 30 3.62 13.05 26.00
C THR A 30 2.12 13.33 26.07
N LYS A 31 1.51 13.74 24.94
CA LYS A 31 0.07 13.97 24.87
C LYS A 31 -0.71 12.67 25.06
N ALA A 32 -0.31 11.58 24.40
CA ALA A 32 -0.98 10.30 24.52
C ALA A 32 -0.96 9.78 25.96
N ILE A 33 0.21 9.80 26.61
CA ILE A 33 0.38 9.38 28.01
C ILE A 33 -0.49 10.23 28.95
N LYS A 34 -0.46 11.56 28.81
CA LYS A 34 -1.21 12.47 29.70
C LYS A 34 -2.72 12.38 29.57
N ASN A 35 -3.23 11.79 28.48
CA ASN A 35 -4.66 11.70 28.19
C ASN A 35 -5.14 10.24 28.15
N ASP A 36 -4.33 9.29 28.63
CA ASP A 36 -4.63 7.85 28.63
C ASP A 36 -5.04 7.31 27.25
N ILE A 37 -4.38 7.79 26.20
CA ILE A 37 -4.64 7.36 24.81
C ILE A 37 -3.69 6.24 24.44
N VAL A 38 -4.26 5.10 24.07
CA VAL A 38 -3.53 3.95 23.51
C VAL A 38 -3.13 4.24 22.06
N LEU A 39 -1.87 4.01 21.71
CA LEU A 39 -1.40 4.07 20.32
C LEU A 39 -1.10 2.64 19.86
N TYR A 40 -1.79 2.18 18.81
CA TYR A 40 -1.61 0.86 18.22
C TYR A 40 -1.23 0.99 16.75
N ALA A 41 -0.22 0.25 16.30
CA ALA A 41 0.25 0.29 14.91
C ALA A 41 0.04 -1.06 14.23
N ALA A 42 -0.67 -1.05 13.09
CA ALA A 42 -0.85 -2.17 12.18
C ALA A 42 -0.16 -1.86 10.85
N HIS A 43 1.11 -2.24 10.74
CA HIS A 43 2.01 -1.90 9.64
C HIS A 43 2.14 -3.08 8.67
N THR A 44 3.32 -3.68 8.55
CA THR A 44 3.59 -4.79 7.63
C THR A 44 2.68 -6.01 7.78
N ASN A 45 2.06 -6.20 8.95
CA ASN A 45 1.07 -7.25 9.14
C ASN A 45 -0.21 -7.02 8.31
N ILE A 46 -0.64 -5.76 8.13
CA ILE A 46 -1.77 -5.45 7.25
C ILE A 46 -1.33 -5.40 5.79
N ASP A 47 -0.08 -5.04 5.49
CA ASP A 47 0.45 -5.09 4.12
C ASP A 47 0.49 -6.50 3.57
N ASN A 48 0.94 -7.44 4.42
CA ASN A 48 1.09 -8.83 4.04
C ASN A 48 -0.24 -9.58 3.97
N ALA A 49 -1.31 -9.06 4.56
CA ALA A 49 -2.62 -9.71 4.52
C ALA A 49 -3.29 -9.47 3.16
N ILE A 50 -3.82 -10.52 2.52
CA ILE A 50 -4.52 -10.37 1.24
C ILE A 50 -5.72 -9.43 1.33
N ASN A 51 -6.36 -9.28 2.49
CA ASN A 51 -7.46 -8.35 2.69
C ASN A 51 -7.02 -6.96 3.20
N GLY A 52 -5.70 -6.73 3.28
CA GLY A 52 -5.10 -5.46 3.66
C GLY A 52 -4.71 -4.61 2.45
N VAL A 53 -3.56 -3.91 2.52
CA VAL A 53 -3.19 -2.88 1.54
C VAL A 53 -3.20 -3.40 0.10
N ASN A 54 -2.53 -4.53 -0.13
CA ASN A 54 -2.41 -5.09 -1.48
C ASN A 54 -3.76 -5.59 -2.03
N GLY A 55 -4.61 -6.17 -1.19
CA GLY A 55 -5.96 -6.56 -1.59
C GLY A 55 -6.85 -5.40 -1.95
N ILE A 56 -6.82 -4.33 -1.14
CA ILE A 56 -7.61 -3.13 -1.41
C ILE A 56 -7.15 -2.50 -2.73
N LEU A 57 -5.84 -2.42 -2.95
CA LEU A 57 -5.29 -1.91 -4.20
C LEU A 57 -5.71 -2.77 -5.40
N ALA A 58 -5.65 -4.09 -5.28
CA ALA A 58 -6.14 -5.03 -6.29
C ALA A 58 -7.65 -4.85 -6.58
N GLU A 59 -8.48 -4.76 -5.53
CA GLU A 59 -9.92 -4.57 -5.62
C GLU A 59 -10.26 -3.27 -6.35
N LYS A 60 -9.60 -2.16 -5.98
CA LYS A 60 -9.78 -0.87 -6.63
C LYS A 60 -9.45 -0.95 -8.11
N ILE A 61 -8.30 -1.52 -8.47
CA ILE A 61 -7.86 -1.67 -9.86
C ILE A 61 -8.77 -2.63 -10.66
N GLY A 62 -9.51 -3.52 -9.98
CA GLY A 62 -10.37 -4.51 -10.62
C GLY A 62 -9.62 -5.79 -11.01
N LEU A 63 -8.63 -6.19 -10.20
CA LEU A 63 -7.87 -7.42 -10.42
C LEU A 63 -8.61 -8.64 -9.89
N VAL A 64 -8.54 -9.73 -10.65
CA VAL A 64 -9.06 -11.06 -10.30
C VAL A 64 -7.92 -12.07 -10.17
N ASN A 65 -8.23 -13.29 -9.70
CA ASN A 65 -7.29 -14.40 -9.56
C ASN A 65 -6.03 -14.05 -8.75
N LEU A 66 -6.23 -13.41 -7.58
CA LEU A 66 -5.14 -12.93 -6.76
C LEU A 66 -4.30 -14.08 -6.20
N ARG A 67 -2.98 -13.90 -6.24
CA ARG A 67 -1.99 -14.81 -5.65
C ARG A 67 -0.82 -14.00 -5.06
N PRO A 68 -0.06 -14.54 -4.10
CA PRO A 68 1.07 -13.81 -3.52
C PRO A 68 2.18 -13.59 -4.55
N LEU A 69 2.82 -12.41 -4.50
CA LEU A 69 3.98 -12.08 -5.34
C LEU A 69 5.26 -12.78 -4.83
N ASN A 70 5.58 -12.60 -3.55
CA ASN A 70 6.66 -13.34 -2.89
C ASN A 70 6.13 -14.66 -2.30
N LYS A 71 6.99 -15.65 -2.03
CA LYS A 71 6.61 -16.95 -1.43
C LYS A 71 6.08 -16.77 0.00
N GLY A 72 4.80 -16.45 0.08
CA GLY A 72 4.02 -16.33 1.30
C GLY A 72 3.52 -17.67 1.84
N SER A 73 2.78 -17.60 2.95
CA SER A 73 2.01 -18.72 3.49
C SER A 73 0.54 -18.58 3.10
N TYR A 74 -0.05 -19.65 2.55
CA TYR A 74 -1.50 -19.73 2.38
C TYR A 74 -2.14 -20.06 3.73
N LEU A 75 -3.15 -19.29 4.12
CA LEU A 75 -3.99 -19.57 5.28
C LEU A 75 -5.10 -20.55 4.91
N ASP A 76 -5.64 -20.37 3.71
CA ASP A 76 -6.62 -21.26 3.07
C ASP A 76 -6.55 -21.08 1.53
N ASN A 77 -7.54 -21.62 0.79
CA ASN A 77 -7.56 -21.57 -0.68
C ASN A 77 -7.73 -20.15 -1.25
N GLU A 78 -8.28 -19.22 -0.48
CA GLU A 78 -8.60 -17.85 -0.91
C GLU A 78 -7.72 -16.81 -0.20
N ASN A 79 -7.17 -17.15 0.98
CA ASN A 79 -6.40 -16.25 1.81
C ASN A 79 -4.92 -16.62 1.87
N PHE A 80 -4.07 -15.61 1.65
CA PHE A 80 -2.61 -15.74 1.79
C PHE A 80 -2.00 -14.57 2.56
N LEU A 81 -0.80 -14.83 3.09
CA LEU A 81 0.08 -13.86 3.71
C LEU A 81 1.36 -13.73 2.91
N GLY A 82 1.70 -12.54 2.46
CA GLY A 82 2.96 -12.29 1.75
C GLY A 82 3.08 -10.85 1.28
N SER A 83 4.32 -10.41 1.03
CA SER A 83 4.55 -9.08 0.50
C SER A 83 4.18 -9.03 -0.98
N GLY A 84 3.28 -8.09 -1.32
CA GLY A 84 2.78 -7.89 -2.66
C GLY A 84 1.81 -8.98 -3.13
N ALA A 85 1.07 -8.65 -4.18
CA ALA A 85 0.14 -9.57 -4.83
C ALA A 85 0.32 -9.53 -6.35
N ILE A 86 -0.07 -10.62 -7.01
CA ILE A 86 -0.25 -10.68 -8.45
C ILE A 86 -1.73 -10.91 -8.71
N GLY A 87 -2.28 -10.21 -9.68
CA GLY A 87 -3.63 -10.41 -10.18
C GLY A 87 -3.71 -10.19 -11.69
N GLU A 88 -4.89 -10.45 -12.24
CA GLU A 88 -5.16 -10.29 -13.66
C GLU A 88 -6.34 -9.36 -13.90
N LEU A 89 -6.29 -8.56 -14.96
CA LEU A 89 -7.50 -7.96 -15.52
C LEU A 89 -8.33 -9.04 -16.22
N GLU A 90 -9.66 -8.94 -16.15
CA GLU A 90 -10.56 -9.85 -16.88
C GLU A 90 -10.27 -9.86 -18.39
N LYS A 91 -9.93 -8.69 -18.94
CA LYS A 91 -9.53 -8.50 -20.33
C LYS A 91 -8.25 -7.67 -20.40
N PRO A 92 -7.30 -8.02 -21.28
CA PRO A 92 -6.15 -7.17 -21.55
C PRO A 92 -6.57 -5.73 -21.88
N MET A 93 -5.79 -4.77 -21.39
CA MET A 93 -6.01 -3.35 -21.61
C MET A 93 -4.76 -2.74 -22.25
N GLU A 94 -4.96 -1.85 -23.23
CA GLU A 94 -3.87 -1.05 -23.79
C GLU A 94 -3.19 -0.22 -22.69
N LYS A 95 -1.85 -0.15 -22.69
CA LYS A 95 -1.05 0.50 -21.63
C LYS A 95 -1.53 1.92 -21.29
N VAL A 96 -1.83 2.72 -22.31
CA VAL A 96 -2.30 4.10 -22.10
C VAL A 96 -3.67 4.12 -21.42
N ALA A 97 -4.58 3.24 -21.84
CA ALA A 97 -5.89 3.09 -21.21
C ALA A 97 -5.75 2.56 -19.77
N PHE A 98 -4.81 1.65 -19.52
CA PHE A 98 -4.51 1.12 -18.19
C PHE A 98 -4.00 2.21 -17.24
N PHE A 99 -3.06 3.05 -17.69
CA PHE A 99 -2.61 4.17 -16.87
C PHE A 99 -3.72 5.19 -16.61
N GLN A 100 -4.60 5.46 -17.58
CA GLN A 100 -5.75 6.33 -17.36
C GLN A 100 -6.70 5.74 -16.30
N HIS A 101 -7.04 4.46 -16.43
CA HIS A 101 -7.84 3.71 -15.45
C HIS A 101 -7.23 3.77 -14.05
N LEU A 102 -5.90 3.59 -13.95
CA LEU A 102 -5.17 3.65 -12.68
C LEU A 102 -5.23 5.05 -12.06
N LYS A 103 -5.06 6.12 -12.86
CA LYS A 103 -5.19 7.50 -12.38
C LYS A 103 -6.59 7.80 -11.85
N GLU A 104 -7.62 7.41 -12.57
CA GLU A 104 -9.02 7.68 -12.18
C GLU A 104 -9.40 6.89 -10.93
N THR A 105 -9.09 5.59 -10.91
CA THR A 105 -9.45 4.66 -9.85
C THR A 105 -8.81 5.02 -8.50
N LEU A 106 -7.54 5.44 -8.52
CA LEU A 106 -6.77 5.73 -7.31
C LEU A 106 -6.65 7.24 -7.03
N GLY A 107 -7.21 8.10 -7.88
CA GLY A 107 -7.11 9.56 -7.75
C GLY A 107 -5.68 10.09 -7.90
N LEU A 108 -4.88 9.51 -8.79
CA LEU A 108 -3.47 9.85 -8.95
C LEU A 108 -3.30 11.13 -9.78
N SER A 109 -2.48 12.07 -9.29
CA SER A 109 -2.06 13.23 -10.06
C SER A 109 -1.11 12.84 -11.20
N GLN A 110 -0.20 11.90 -10.93
CA GLN A 110 0.84 11.47 -11.84
C GLN A 110 1.16 9.97 -11.67
N ILE A 111 1.78 9.39 -12.69
CA ILE A 111 2.37 8.05 -12.65
C ILE A 111 3.76 8.20 -13.26
N THR A 112 4.80 7.74 -12.57
CA THR A 112 6.16 7.64 -13.11
C THR A 112 6.38 6.20 -13.55
N TYR A 113 6.88 5.98 -14.77
CA TYR A 113 7.13 4.62 -15.27
C TYR A 113 8.40 4.57 -16.13
N ASN A 114 8.97 3.36 -16.30
CA ASN A 114 10.18 3.18 -17.11
C ASN A 114 9.87 3.00 -18.62
N SER A 115 10.91 2.95 -19.45
CA SER A 115 10.82 2.91 -20.92
C SER A 115 10.43 1.55 -21.52
N LYS A 116 10.08 0.53 -20.71
CA LYS A 116 9.76 -0.81 -21.23
C LYS A 116 8.59 -0.75 -22.22
N GLU A 117 8.81 -1.30 -23.41
CA GLU A 117 7.72 -1.54 -24.36
C GLU A 117 6.84 -2.68 -23.88
N GLN A 118 5.56 -2.37 -23.71
CA GLN A 118 4.50 -3.27 -23.27
C GLN A 118 3.20 -2.61 -23.72
N ASP A 119 2.57 -3.12 -24.77
CA ASP A 119 1.37 -2.50 -25.35
C ASP A 119 0.12 -2.94 -24.60
N GLN A 120 0.07 -4.22 -24.22
CA GLN A 120 -1.05 -4.84 -23.53
C GLN A 120 -0.70 -5.17 -22.09
N ILE A 121 -1.59 -4.82 -21.16
CA ILE A 121 -1.48 -5.13 -19.74
C ILE A 121 -2.60 -6.10 -19.39
N LYS A 122 -2.24 -7.27 -18.85
CA LYS A 122 -3.21 -8.22 -18.30
C LYS A 122 -2.81 -8.69 -16.91
N THR A 123 -1.54 -9.05 -16.73
CA THR A 123 -0.99 -9.58 -15.48
C THR A 123 -0.24 -8.48 -14.74
N ILE A 124 -0.64 -8.21 -13.50
CA ILE A 124 -0.16 -7.08 -12.72
C ILE A 124 0.37 -7.59 -11.39
N ALA A 125 1.62 -7.26 -11.07
CA ALA A 125 2.12 -7.32 -9.71
C ALA A 125 1.92 -5.97 -9.02
N ILE A 126 1.52 -5.98 -7.75
CA ILE A 126 1.33 -4.78 -6.94
C ILE A 126 2.01 -4.93 -5.58
N CYS A 127 2.53 -3.82 -5.06
CA CYS A 127 2.95 -3.68 -3.67
C CYS A 127 2.70 -2.24 -3.21
N GLY A 128 1.77 -2.04 -2.28
CA GLY A 128 1.60 -0.73 -1.62
C GLY A 128 2.87 -0.28 -0.90
N GLY A 129 3.04 1.03 -0.75
CA GLY A 129 4.19 1.64 -0.08
C GLY A 129 5.50 1.46 -0.85
N SER A 130 6.59 1.20 -0.13
CA SER A 130 7.94 1.07 -0.68
C SER A 130 8.25 -0.38 -1.11
N GLY A 131 7.75 -0.81 -2.26
CA GLY A 131 7.83 -2.20 -2.75
C GLY A 131 9.00 -2.55 -3.67
N SER A 132 9.98 -1.65 -3.89
CA SER A 132 11.05 -1.88 -4.88
C SER A 132 11.88 -3.15 -4.64
N PHE A 133 11.95 -3.62 -3.39
CA PHE A 133 12.59 -4.90 -3.03
C PHE A 133 11.95 -6.14 -3.69
N LEU A 134 10.72 -6.02 -4.21
CA LEU A 134 9.99 -7.09 -4.90
C LEU A 134 10.17 -7.09 -6.43
N ILE A 135 10.92 -6.14 -7.00
CA ILE A 135 11.21 -6.11 -8.45
C ILE A 135 11.76 -7.46 -8.94
N PRO A 136 12.71 -8.14 -8.24
CA PRO A 136 13.18 -9.45 -8.67
C PRO A 136 12.10 -10.54 -8.66
N ASP A 137 11.15 -10.50 -7.72
CA ASP A 137 10.02 -11.42 -7.67
C ASP A 137 9.03 -11.17 -8.82
N ALA A 138 8.78 -9.91 -9.16
CA ALA A 138 7.91 -9.52 -10.26
C ALA A 138 8.48 -9.97 -11.62
N ILE A 139 9.78 -9.76 -11.84
CA ILE A 139 10.48 -10.24 -13.04
C ILE A 139 10.40 -11.76 -13.16
N ARG A 140 10.68 -12.49 -12.07
CA ARG A 140 10.58 -13.97 -12.05
C ARG A 140 9.17 -14.48 -12.31
N SER A 141 8.16 -13.70 -11.93
CA SER A 141 6.75 -14.04 -12.13
C SER A 141 6.24 -13.72 -13.54
N SER A 142 7.06 -13.07 -14.38
CA SER A 142 6.75 -12.73 -15.77
C SER A 142 5.42 -11.99 -15.93
N VAL A 143 5.16 -11.03 -15.03
CA VAL A 143 4.00 -10.13 -15.13
C VAL A 143 4.25 -9.03 -16.17
N ASP A 144 3.19 -8.47 -16.73
CA ASP A 144 3.27 -7.39 -17.71
C ASP A 144 3.75 -6.08 -17.07
N ILE A 145 3.35 -5.82 -15.82
CA ILE A 145 3.71 -4.60 -15.07
C ILE A 145 3.82 -4.87 -13.57
N PHE A 146 4.75 -4.18 -12.91
CA PHE A 146 4.82 -4.06 -11.46
C PHE A 146 4.54 -2.63 -11.00
N ILE A 147 3.61 -2.49 -10.05
CA ILE A 147 3.15 -1.20 -9.52
C ILE A 147 3.50 -1.11 -8.04
N THR A 148 4.14 0.00 -7.63
CA THR A 148 4.39 0.29 -6.22
C THR A 148 4.40 1.78 -5.93
N GLY A 149 4.48 2.17 -4.65
CA GLY A 149 4.43 3.57 -4.24
C GLY A 149 5.77 4.30 -4.39
N GLU A 150 6.90 3.60 -4.29
CA GLU A 150 8.24 4.20 -4.40
C GLU A 150 9.21 3.30 -5.18
N ILE A 151 9.88 3.87 -6.19
CA ILE A 151 10.93 3.22 -6.96
C ILE A 151 12.09 4.20 -7.12
N LYS A 152 13.32 3.78 -6.83
CA LYS A 152 14.48 4.65 -7.07
C LYS A 152 14.70 4.83 -8.57
N TYR A 153 15.16 6.01 -8.97
CA TYR A 153 15.42 6.33 -10.37
C TYR A 153 16.33 5.30 -11.08
N HIS A 154 17.39 4.82 -10.42
CA HIS A 154 18.27 3.81 -11.01
C HIS A 154 17.56 2.45 -11.16
N GLU A 155 16.66 2.08 -10.25
CA GLU A 155 15.88 0.83 -10.36
C GLU A 155 14.93 0.86 -11.57
N LEU A 156 14.37 2.04 -11.91
CA LEU A 156 13.58 2.20 -13.14
C LEU A 156 14.41 1.94 -14.39
N LEU A 157 15.62 2.52 -14.46
CA LEU A 157 16.52 2.39 -15.60
C LEU A 157 17.11 0.97 -15.72
N ASP A 158 17.57 0.39 -14.61
CA ASP A 158 18.25 -0.90 -14.60
C ASP A 158 17.32 -2.06 -15.05
N ASN A 159 16.00 -1.85 -15.00
CA ASN A 159 14.99 -2.88 -15.28
C ASN A 159 14.13 -2.59 -16.52
N ASP A 160 14.42 -1.54 -17.30
CA ASP A 160 13.61 -1.11 -18.46
C ASP A 160 13.55 -2.11 -19.62
N LYS A 161 14.46 -3.09 -19.66
CA LYS A 161 14.42 -4.22 -20.60
C LYS A 161 13.68 -5.44 -20.05
N SER A 162 13.54 -5.54 -18.72
CA SER A 162 13.07 -6.74 -18.04
C SER A 162 11.58 -6.70 -17.72
N ILE A 163 11.07 -5.55 -17.28
CA ILE A 163 9.69 -5.41 -16.80
C ILE A 163 9.24 -3.94 -16.88
N LEU A 164 7.94 -3.72 -17.13
CA LEU A 164 7.35 -2.39 -16.99
C LEU A 164 7.16 -2.09 -15.50
N LEU A 165 7.73 -0.98 -15.04
CA LEU A 165 7.64 -0.52 -13.67
C LEU A 165 6.81 0.76 -13.61
N ALA A 166 5.90 0.86 -12.65
CA ALA A 166 5.13 2.06 -12.39
C ALA A 166 5.15 2.44 -10.90
N GLU A 167 5.56 3.68 -10.63
CA GLU A 167 5.48 4.34 -9.34
C GLU A 167 4.21 5.22 -9.29
N ILE A 168 3.35 4.98 -8.30
CA ILE A 168 2.07 5.69 -8.13
C ILE A 168 2.02 6.60 -6.89
N GLY A 169 3.09 6.62 -6.09
CA GLY A 169 3.14 7.36 -4.83
C GLY A 169 2.79 6.51 -3.61
N HIS A 170 3.58 6.66 -2.54
CA HIS A 170 3.44 5.89 -1.31
C HIS A 170 2.07 6.08 -0.67
N TYR A 171 1.68 7.35 -0.46
CA TYR A 171 0.41 7.69 0.17
C TYR A 171 -0.77 7.20 -0.67
N GLU A 172 -0.72 7.44 -1.96
CA GLU A 172 -1.78 7.12 -2.92
C GLU A 172 -2.06 5.61 -2.95
N SER A 173 -1.01 4.79 -2.82
CA SER A 173 -1.11 3.32 -2.78
C SER A 173 -1.71 2.76 -1.47
N GLU A 174 -1.69 3.52 -0.38
CA GLU A 174 -2.08 3.06 0.96
C GLU A 174 -3.29 3.81 1.55
N GLN A 175 -3.73 4.91 0.95
CA GLN A 175 -4.73 5.82 1.52
C GLN A 175 -6.05 5.13 1.91
N PHE A 176 -6.41 4.06 1.21
CA PHE A 176 -7.64 3.29 1.40
C PHE A 176 -7.61 2.37 2.63
N ILE A 177 -6.46 2.19 3.29
CA ILE A 177 -6.32 1.27 4.42
C ILE A 177 -7.19 1.69 5.62
N LYS A 178 -7.41 3.00 5.80
CA LYS A 178 -8.21 3.56 6.89
C LYS A 178 -9.66 3.05 6.81
N GLU A 179 -10.22 3.01 5.61
CA GLU A 179 -11.59 2.57 5.35
C GLU A 179 -11.74 1.07 5.64
N ARG A 180 -10.76 0.26 5.24
CA ARG A 180 -10.74 -1.19 5.53
C ARG A 180 -10.63 -1.47 7.02
N ILE A 181 -9.75 -0.77 7.74
CA ILE A 181 -9.61 -0.93 9.19
C ILE A 181 -10.95 -0.66 9.88
N ILE A 182 -11.64 0.42 9.49
CA ILE A 182 -12.96 0.74 10.05
C ILE A 182 -13.99 -0.32 9.71
N ALA A 183 -14.03 -0.81 8.48
CA ALA A 183 -14.95 -1.87 8.09
C ALA A 183 -14.76 -3.12 8.98
N ILE A 184 -13.52 -3.56 9.15
CA ILE A 184 -13.17 -4.72 10.00
C ILE A 184 -13.55 -4.48 11.47
N LEU A 185 -13.25 -3.30 12.01
CA LEU A 185 -13.60 -2.97 13.39
C LEU A 185 -15.11 -2.91 13.61
N SER A 186 -15.84 -2.32 12.66
CA SER A 186 -17.31 -2.21 12.74
C SER A 186 -17.98 -3.57 12.64
N GLU A 187 -17.44 -4.47 11.80
CA GLU A 187 -17.92 -5.84 11.66
C GLU A 187 -17.68 -6.66 12.92
N LYS A 188 -16.47 -6.59 13.49
CA LYS A 188 -16.09 -7.41 14.66
C LYS A 188 -16.56 -6.86 16.00
N PHE A 189 -16.74 -5.55 16.11
CA PHE A 189 -17.04 -4.87 17.37
C PHE A 189 -18.23 -3.92 17.22
N CYS A 190 -19.43 -4.47 17.34
CA CYS A 190 -20.68 -3.71 17.24
C CYS A 190 -20.87 -2.59 18.30
N ASN A 191 -20.13 -2.66 19.41
CA ASN A 191 -20.20 -1.68 20.50
C ASN A 191 -19.12 -0.59 20.40
N PHE A 192 -18.35 -0.57 19.31
CA PHE A 192 -17.28 0.41 19.09
C PHE A 192 -17.71 1.38 17.99
N VAL A 193 -17.51 2.69 18.21
CA VAL A 193 -17.75 3.72 17.20
C VAL A 193 -16.39 4.14 16.62
N PRO A 194 -15.95 3.55 15.50
CA PRO A 194 -14.70 3.97 14.87
C PRO A 194 -14.89 5.34 14.20
N LEU A 195 -13.86 6.18 14.28
CA LEU A 195 -13.81 7.49 13.62
C LEU A 195 -12.58 7.53 12.71
N ILE A 196 -12.74 8.12 11.51
CA ILE A 196 -11.61 8.46 10.63
C ILE A 196 -11.11 9.85 11.03
N SER A 197 -9.80 10.03 11.10
CA SER A 197 -9.21 11.35 11.23
C SER A 197 -9.41 12.14 9.94
N ASP A 198 -10.07 13.30 10.03
CA ASP A 198 -10.31 14.23 8.91
C ASP A 198 -9.03 14.91 8.40
N ASP A 199 -7.92 14.79 9.14
CA ASP A 199 -6.64 15.39 8.78
C ASP A 199 -5.98 14.69 7.57
N PHE A 200 -5.76 15.45 6.49
CA PHE A 200 -5.06 14.98 5.30
C PHE A 200 -3.56 14.87 5.56
N THR A 201 -3.06 13.64 5.63
CA THR A 201 -1.67 13.38 6.07
C THR A 201 -0.64 13.40 4.93
N ASN A 202 -1.04 13.49 3.65
CA ASN A 202 -0.08 13.56 2.56
C ASN A 202 0.55 14.96 2.48
N ARG A 203 1.84 15.00 2.81
CA ARG A 203 2.67 16.21 2.80
C ARG A 203 3.45 16.36 1.49
N VAL A 204 3.48 15.33 0.66
CA VAL A 204 4.05 15.40 -0.69
C VAL A 204 3.00 16.02 -1.62
N LYS A 205 3.41 16.96 -2.45
CA LYS A 205 2.55 17.67 -3.40
C LYS A 205 3.16 17.55 -4.79
N TYR A 206 2.30 17.28 -5.76
CA TYR A 206 2.64 17.17 -7.17
C TYR A 206 2.02 18.35 -7.93
N PHE A 207 2.66 18.80 -9.01
CA PHE A 207 2.18 19.87 -9.87
C PHE A 207 1.87 19.32 -11.26
#